data_AF-A0A3D5YZG5-F1
#
_entry.id   AF-A0A3D5YZG5-F1
#
_cell.length_a   1.000
_cell.length_b   1.000
_cell.length_c   1.000
_cell.angle_alpha   90.00
_cell.angle_beta   90.00
_cell.angle_gamma   90.00
#
_symmetry.space_group_name_H-M   'P 1'
#
loop_
_entity.id
_entity.type
_entity.pdbx_description
1 polymer ?
#
loop_
_entity_poly.entity_id
_entity_poly.type
_entity_poly.pdbx_seq_one_letter_code
_entity_poly.pdbx_strand_id
1 'polypeptide(L)'
;MISLSIRYQSIPMVPLRKNINGSMPQFWAELSANQLIAVASLSQNAISELKFLNRMTGIPIRALKKLSDFERYKITENLASVLEMKAHHRFIIPELKLSKKCRLYAPQAKLKAVSFAQFIFADTYFGNYQETGNEADLNKFIASLYLKQDELFDEKHIQLRHSQIGKIDKKIRQAIVLNFQLIHEWLALAYPLIFQKNVQVVENESRNPEPISRNSSPWIKVFQNLVGDDILHDEVWAAKPVNTIFAYMTRKYKENVRMKK
;
A
#
# COMPACT_ATOMS: atom_id res chain seq x y z
N MET A 1 1.44 -3.39 20.91
CA MET A 1 1.81 -4.81 20.78
C MET A 1 1.29 -5.53 22.01
N ILE A 2 0.65 -6.68 21.83
CA ILE A 2 0.23 -7.55 22.95
C ILE A 2 1.31 -8.60 23.20
N SER A 3 1.67 -8.80 24.46
CA SER A 3 2.49 -9.94 24.89
C SER A 3 1.64 -11.21 24.95
N LEU A 4 2.11 -12.26 24.28
CA LEU A 4 1.56 -13.61 24.37
C LEU A 4 2.48 -14.48 25.22
N SER A 5 1.92 -15.26 26.13
CA SER A 5 2.66 -16.31 26.84
C SER A 5 1.97 -17.65 26.65
N ILE A 6 2.67 -18.61 26.06
CA ILE A 6 2.19 -19.97 25.91
C ILE A 6 2.93 -20.85 26.91
N ARG A 7 2.17 -21.56 27.74
CA ARG A 7 2.70 -22.66 28.55
C ARG A 7 2.33 -23.97 27.89
N TYR A 8 3.31 -24.81 27.61
CA TYR A 8 3.06 -26.12 27.00
C TYR A 8 3.99 -27.18 27.58
N GLN A 9 3.56 -28.44 27.53
CA GLN A 9 4.40 -29.57 27.92
C GLN A 9 5.28 -30.00 26.75
N SER A 10 6.60 -30.06 26.99
CA SER A 10 7.55 -30.43 25.95
C SER A 10 7.52 -31.92 25.62
N ILE A 11 7.27 -32.76 26.62
CA ILE A 11 7.17 -34.23 26.52
C ILE A 11 5.94 -34.65 27.36
N PRO A 12 4.98 -35.43 26.82
CA PRO A 12 3.74 -35.77 27.54
C PRO A 12 3.98 -36.48 28.88
N MET A 13 5.04 -37.29 28.95
CA MET A 13 5.38 -38.08 30.14
C MET A 13 6.26 -37.34 31.16
N VAL A 14 6.68 -36.10 30.87
CA VAL A 14 7.51 -35.31 31.80
C VAL A 14 6.70 -34.09 32.23
N PRO A 15 6.50 -33.84 33.55
CA PRO A 15 5.71 -32.71 34.05
C PRO A 15 6.41 -31.35 33.88
N LEU A 16 7.44 -31.26 33.02
CA LEU A 16 8.19 -30.03 32.76
C LEU A 16 7.43 -29.16 31.74
N ARG A 17 6.83 -28.09 32.25
CA ARG A 17 6.17 -27.06 31.45
C ARG A 17 7.21 -26.06 30.96
N LYS A 18 7.18 -25.76 29.66
CA LYS A 18 7.98 -24.68 29.06
C LYS A 18 7.08 -23.48 28.81
N ASN A 19 7.60 -22.30 29.12
CA ASN A 19 6.96 -21.04 28.78
C ASN A 19 7.67 -20.48 27.55
N ILE A 20 6.89 -20.13 26.53
CA ILE A 20 7.35 -19.35 25.38
C ILE A 20 6.59 -18.05 25.38
N ASN A 21 7.35 -16.97 25.27
CA ASN A 21 6.79 -15.64 25.10
C ASN A 21 6.84 -15.27 23.62
N GLY A 22 5.78 -14.64 23.15
CA GLY A 22 5.68 -14.03 21.84
C GLY A 22 5.08 -12.64 21.97
N SER A 23 5.02 -11.93 20.85
CA SER A 23 4.37 -10.63 20.77
C SER A 23 3.59 -10.55 19.49
N MET A 24 2.38 -10.01 19.54
CA MET A 24 1.58 -9.79 18.33
C MET A 24 1.31 -8.30 18.09
N PRO A 25 1.27 -7.88 16.83
CA PRO A 25 0.85 -6.53 16.46
C PRO A 25 -0.67 -6.40 16.63
N GLN A 26 -1.12 -5.24 17.12
CA GLN A 26 -2.55 -4.88 17.15
C GLN A 26 -2.93 -3.91 16.02
N PHE A 27 -1.96 -3.12 15.57
CA PHE A 27 -2.17 -2.07 14.58
C PHE A 27 -1.17 -2.22 13.43
N TRP A 28 -1.56 -1.74 12.25
CA TRP A 28 -0.70 -1.69 11.07
C TRP A 28 0.65 -0.99 11.32
N ALA A 29 0.67 0.00 12.22
CA ALA A 29 1.89 0.75 12.59
C ALA A 29 2.96 -0.11 13.29
N GLU A 30 2.55 -1.22 13.91
CA GLU A 30 3.43 -2.13 14.67
C GLU A 30 3.99 -3.26 13.82
N LEU A 31 3.50 -3.41 12.58
CA LEU A 31 3.95 -4.47 11.69
C LEU A 31 5.37 -4.23 11.20
N SER A 32 6.13 -5.31 11.18
CA SER A 32 7.35 -5.43 10.40
C SER A 32 7.05 -5.79 8.95
N ALA A 33 8.01 -5.55 8.05
CA ALA A 33 7.94 -5.99 6.66
C ALA A 33 7.62 -7.48 6.51
N ASN A 34 8.23 -8.35 7.33
CA ASN A 34 7.99 -9.79 7.30
C ASN A 34 6.57 -10.17 7.71
N GLN A 35 5.98 -9.44 8.66
CA GLN A 35 4.60 -9.66 9.08
C GLN A 35 3.62 -9.18 8.00
N LEU A 36 3.86 -8.02 7.39
CA LEU A 36 3.04 -7.57 6.26
C LEU A 36 3.08 -8.56 5.08
N ILE A 37 4.26 -9.11 4.76
CA ILE A 37 4.40 -10.16 3.75
C ILE A 37 3.58 -11.40 4.12
N ALA A 38 3.53 -11.77 5.40
CA ALA A 38 2.72 -12.89 5.87
C ALA A 38 1.21 -12.60 5.72
N VAL A 39 0.76 -11.37 6.02
CA VAL A 39 -0.65 -10.94 5.83
C VAL A 39 -1.02 -10.98 4.35
N ALA A 40 -0.19 -10.42 3.47
CA ALA A 40 -0.44 -10.44 2.02
C ALA A 40 -0.38 -11.86 1.43
N SER A 41 0.44 -12.74 2.01
CA SER A 41 0.48 -14.16 1.61
C SER A 41 -0.75 -14.93 2.08
N LEU A 42 -1.36 -14.53 3.20
CA LEU A 42 -2.56 -15.16 3.75
C LEU A 42 -3.76 -14.93 2.83
N SER A 43 -3.96 -13.70 2.33
CA SER A 43 -5.06 -13.38 1.41
C SER A 43 -5.00 -14.13 0.08
N GLN A 44 -3.81 -14.64 -0.29
CA GLN A 44 -3.58 -15.43 -1.50
C GLN A 44 -3.49 -16.94 -1.23
N ASN A 45 -3.80 -17.41 -0.02
CA ASN A 45 -3.64 -18.80 0.40
C ASN A 45 -2.20 -19.34 0.17
N ALA A 46 -1.19 -18.46 0.17
CA ALA A 46 0.20 -18.78 -0.15
C ALA A 46 1.08 -19.09 1.10
N ILE A 47 0.46 -19.14 2.27
CA ILE A 47 1.08 -19.45 3.56
C ILE A 47 0.14 -20.29 4.41
N SER A 48 0.67 -21.27 5.15
CA SER A 48 -0.13 -22.05 6.10
C SER A 48 -0.39 -21.28 7.39
N GLU A 49 -1.49 -21.58 8.08
CA GLU A 49 -1.87 -20.95 9.35
C GLU A 49 -0.73 -20.97 10.37
N LEU A 50 -0.07 -22.12 10.57
CA LEU A 50 1.05 -22.23 11.52
C LEU A 50 2.25 -21.35 11.14
N LYS A 51 2.54 -21.21 9.84
CA LYS A 51 3.61 -20.32 9.37
C LYS A 51 3.21 -18.87 9.54
N PHE A 52 1.94 -18.53 9.27
CA PHE A 52 1.38 -17.20 9.50
C PHE A 52 1.48 -16.82 10.98
N LEU A 53 0.94 -17.65 11.89
CA LEU A 53 1.01 -17.44 13.33
C LEU A 53 2.45 -17.33 13.84
N ASN A 54 3.38 -18.14 13.34
CA ASN A 54 4.80 -18.01 13.66
C ASN A 54 5.36 -16.65 13.26
N ARG A 55 5.05 -16.14 12.06
CA ARG A 55 5.51 -14.83 11.60
C ARG A 55 4.88 -13.69 12.39
N MET A 56 3.61 -13.81 12.75
CA MET A 56 2.88 -12.77 13.47
C MET A 56 3.28 -12.68 14.94
N THR A 57 3.49 -13.82 15.60
CA THR A 57 3.70 -13.89 17.06
C THR A 57 5.16 -14.11 17.48
N GLY A 58 6.02 -14.57 16.55
CA GLY A 58 7.38 -15.04 16.84
C GLY A 58 7.43 -16.44 17.48
N ILE A 59 6.29 -17.05 17.78
CA ILE A 59 6.23 -18.32 18.49
C ILE A 59 6.66 -19.47 17.56
N PRO A 60 7.59 -20.35 17.96
CA PRO A 60 8.06 -21.44 17.11
C PRO A 60 6.92 -22.36 16.66
N ILE A 61 6.95 -22.79 15.40
CA ILE A 61 5.95 -23.70 14.81
C ILE A 61 5.77 -24.97 15.66
N ARG A 62 6.85 -25.49 16.26
CA ARG A 62 6.81 -26.66 17.14
C ARG A 62 5.90 -26.47 18.37
N ALA A 63 5.86 -25.26 18.92
CA ALA A 63 4.97 -24.93 20.03
C ALA A 63 3.53 -24.71 19.54
N LEU A 64 3.35 -24.03 18.40
CA LEU A 64 2.04 -23.81 17.80
C LEU A 64 1.32 -25.10 17.39
N LYS A 65 2.07 -26.12 16.94
CA LYS A 65 1.54 -27.46 16.64
C LYS A 65 0.96 -28.19 17.86
N LYS A 66 1.38 -27.81 19.07
CA LYS A 66 0.93 -28.42 20.32
C LYS A 66 -0.32 -27.75 20.90
N LEU A 67 -0.68 -26.59 20.36
CA LEU A 67 -1.95 -25.95 20.69
C LEU A 67 -3.10 -26.74 20.06
N SER A 68 -4.25 -26.70 20.71
CA SER A 68 -5.53 -27.10 20.12
C SER A 68 -5.96 -26.13 19.02
N ASP A 69 -6.92 -26.54 18.18
CA ASP A 69 -7.54 -25.66 17.19
C ASP A 69 -8.18 -24.43 17.85
N PHE A 70 -8.82 -24.62 19.02
CA PHE A 70 -9.43 -23.53 19.78
C PHE A 70 -8.40 -22.49 20.25
N GLU A 71 -7.25 -22.93 20.77
CA GLU A 71 -6.19 -22.02 21.21
C GLU A 71 -5.57 -21.26 20.04
N ARG A 72 -5.35 -21.93 18.89
CA ARG A 72 -4.90 -21.26 17.66
C ARG A 72 -5.92 -20.24 17.18
N TYR A 73 -7.21 -20.60 17.18
CA TYR A 73 -8.30 -19.70 16.84
C TYR A 73 -8.29 -18.45 17.73
N LYS A 74 -8.11 -18.60 19.04
CA LYS A 74 -8.02 -17.45 19.96
C LYS A 74 -6.83 -16.54 19.66
N ILE A 75 -5.68 -17.08 19.25
CA ILE A 75 -4.56 -16.26 18.81
C ILE A 75 -4.93 -15.51 17.52
N THR A 76 -5.56 -16.16 16.56
CA THR A 76 -5.99 -15.57 15.28
C THR A 76 -7.07 -14.50 15.47
N GLU A 77 -8.03 -14.71 16.39
CA GLU A 77 -9.07 -13.74 16.75
C GLU A 77 -8.45 -12.40 17.21
N ASN A 78 -7.37 -12.44 17.98
CA ASN A 78 -6.65 -11.24 18.42
C ASN A 78 -5.88 -10.53 17.27
N LEU A 79 -5.72 -11.17 16.11
CA LEU A 79 -5.14 -10.57 14.91
C LEU A 79 -6.21 -9.95 14.00
N ALA A 80 -7.51 -10.10 14.30
CA ALA A 80 -8.60 -9.61 13.44
C ALA A 80 -8.46 -8.12 13.10
N SER A 81 -8.09 -7.28 14.07
CA SER A 81 -7.89 -5.85 13.85
C SER A 81 -6.77 -5.51 12.85
N VAL A 82 -5.77 -6.39 12.71
CA VAL A 82 -4.70 -6.26 11.71
C VAL A 82 -5.10 -6.84 10.36
N LEU A 83 -6.06 -7.76 10.34
CA LEU A 83 -6.62 -8.30 9.09
C LEU A 83 -7.67 -7.35 8.48
N GLU A 84 -8.29 -6.50 9.29
CA GLU A 84 -9.16 -5.42 8.82
C GLU A 84 -8.35 -4.36 8.06
N MET A 85 -8.76 -4.08 6.82
CA MET A 85 -8.20 -2.97 6.03
C MET A 85 -8.54 -1.64 6.69
N LYS A 86 -7.58 -1.08 7.42
CA LYS A 86 -7.69 0.21 8.10
C LYS A 86 -6.66 1.17 7.55
N ALA A 87 -7.06 2.44 7.44
CA ALA A 87 -6.21 3.52 6.97
C ALA A 87 -4.82 3.51 7.64
N HIS A 88 -3.77 3.47 6.82
CA HIS A 88 -2.39 3.57 7.27
C HIS A 88 -1.57 4.43 6.30
N HIS A 89 -0.80 5.37 6.83
CA HIS A 89 -0.18 6.43 6.04
C HIS A 89 1.33 6.22 5.76
N ARG A 90 1.89 5.07 6.11
CA ARG A 90 3.33 4.78 5.98
C ARG A 90 3.55 3.47 5.23
N PHE A 91 4.62 3.40 4.46
CA PHE A 91 5.12 2.14 3.92
C PHE A 91 5.84 1.32 5.00
N ILE A 92 5.38 0.10 5.24
CA ILE A 92 5.90 -0.89 6.20
C ILE A 92 7.12 -1.62 5.63
N ILE A 93 7.26 -1.69 4.30
CA ILE A 93 8.46 -2.15 3.61
C ILE A 93 9.28 -0.92 3.23
N PRO A 94 10.30 -0.51 4.03
CA PRO A 94 10.98 0.76 3.82
C PRO A 94 12.02 0.71 2.69
N GLU A 95 12.58 -0.47 2.40
CA GLU A 95 13.61 -0.64 1.37
C GLU A 95 13.42 -1.94 0.58
N LEU A 96 13.80 -1.89 -0.70
CA LEU A 96 13.91 -3.05 -1.59
C LEU A 96 15.37 -3.22 -2.00
N LYS A 97 15.90 -4.42 -1.80
CA LYS A 97 17.27 -4.78 -2.17
C LYS A 97 17.25 -5.47 -3.53
N LEU A 98 17.60 -4.73 -4.59
CA LEU A 98 17.73 -5.28 -5.94
C LEU A 98 19.04 -6.03 -6.14
N SER A 99 20.11 -5.54 -5.51
CA SER A 99 21.42 -6.17 -5.48
C SER A 99 22.20 -5.74 -4.24
N LYS A 100 23.40 -6.29 -4.02
CA LYS A 100 24.27 -5.88 -2.90
C LYS A 100 24.55 -4.36 -2.86
N LYS A 101 24.54 -3.70 -4.03
CA LYS A 101 24.84 -2.26 -4.17
C LYS A 101 23.63 -1.40 -4.55
N CYS A 102 22.50 -2.01 -4.92
CA CYS A 102 21.32 -1.28 -5.38
C CYS A 102 20.17 -1.47 -4.39
N ARG A 103 19.81 -0.37 -3.72
CA ARG A 103 18.68 -0.27 -2.81
C ARG A 103 17.72 0.79 -3.32
N LEU A 104 16.44 0.50 -3.18
CA LEU A 104 15.37 1.46 -3.40
C LEU A 104 14.63 1.67 -2.11
N TYR A 105 14.12 2.88 -1.91
CA TYR A 105 13.49 3.32 -0.67
C TYR A 105 12.04 3.70 -0.96
N ALA A 106 11.16 3.28 -0.07
CA ALA A 106 9.77 3.68 -0.11
C ALA A 106 9.63 5.18 0.21
N PRO A 107 8.52 5.81 -0.21
CA PRO A 107 8.18 7.13 0.25
C PRO A 107 8.10 7.25 1.77
N GLN A 108 8.37 8.45 2.27
CA GLN A 108 8.19 8.76 3.68
C GLN A 108 6.70 8.77 4.07
N ALA A 109 6.44 8.70 5.38
CA ALA A 109 5.09 8.75 5.93
C ALA A 109 4.29 9.95 5.39
N LYS A 110 2.99 9.73 5.12
CA LYS A 110 2.07 10.69 4.50
C LYS A 110 2.51 11.13 3.10
N LEU A 111 3.17 10.26 2.35
CA LEU A 111 3.70 10.56 1.01
C LEU A 111 4.61 11.80 0.98
N LYS A 112 5.36 12.04 2.07
CA LYS A 112 6.34 13.13 2.10
C LYS A 112 7.42 12.90 1.03
N ALA A 113 7.82 13.98 0.38
CA ALA A 113 8.77 14.00 -0.74
C ALA A 113 8.33 13.23 -2.00
N VAL A 114 7.04 12.87 -2.11
CA VAL A 114 6.45 12.35 -3.35
C VAL A 114 5.96 13.52 -4.19
N SER A 115 6.40 13.59 -5.45
CA SER A 115 5.89 14.58 -6.40
C SER A 115 4.49 14.19 -6.90
N PHE A 116 3.74 15.15 -7.42
CA PHE A 116 2.42 14.85 -7.97
C PHE A 116 2.49 13.90 -9.15
N ALA A 117 3.45 14.08 -10.07
CA ALA A 117 3.68 13.13 -11.16
C ALA A 117 4.00 11.72 -10.66
N GLN A 118 4.88 11.60 -9.65
CA GLN A 118 5.20 10.29 -9.07
C GLN A 118 3.95 9.58 -8.56
N PHE A 119 3.07 10.32 -7.87
CA PHE A 119 1.81 9.79 -7.38
C PHE A 119 0.88 9.38 -8.54
N ILE A 120 0.73 10.21 -9.57
CA ILE A 120 -0.11 9.91 -10.75
C ILE A 120 0.31 8.60 -11.41
N PHE A 121 1.61 8.41 -11.67
CA PHE A 121 2.10 7.18 -12.29
C PHE A 121 1.89 5.97 -11.37
N ALA A 122 2.21 6.10 -10.08
CA ALA A 122 2.00 5.02 -9.12
C ALA A 122 0.52 4.61 -9.05
N ASP A 123 -0.39 5.57 -8.89
CA ASP A 123 -1.83 5.34 -8.78
C ASP A 123 -2.42 4.75 -10.08
N THR A 124 -1.99 5.26 -11.24
CA THR A 124 -2.42 4.74 -12.55
C THR A 124 -1.99 3.27 -12.73
N TYR A 125 -0.73 2.94 -12.48
CA TYR A 125 -0.27 1.55 -12.62
C TYR A 125 -0.85 0.64 -11.54
N PHE A 126 -1.13 1.15 -10.35
CA PHE A 126 -1.84 0.43 -9.31
C PHE A 126 -3.26 0.08 -9.76
N GLY A 127 -4.03 1.05 -10.26
CA GLY A 127 -5.38 0.84 -10.80
C GLY A 127 -5.38 -0.18 -11.95
N ASN A 128 -4.51 0.00 -12.94
CA ASN A 128 -4.38 -0.94 -14.06
C ASN A 128 -4.07 -2.37 -13.59
N TYR A 129 -3.21 -2.54 -12.58
CA TYR A 129 -2.91 -3.83 -12.00
C TYR A 129 -4.12 -4.43 -11.24
N GLN A 130 -4.87 -3.63 -10.49
CA GLN A 130 -6.09 -4.10 -9.81
C GLN A 130 -7.14 -4.59 -10.81
N GLU A 131 -7.27 -3.92 -11.96
CA GLU A 131 -8.24 -4.29 -13.01
C GLU A 131 -7.82 -5.52 -13.82
N THR A 132 -6.56 -5.58 -14.25
CA THR A 132 -6.09 -6.57 -15.23
C THR A 132 -5.31 -7.73 -14.63
N GLY A 133 -4.77 -7.57 -13.40
CA GLY A 133 -3.82 -8.50 -12.81
C GLY A 133 -2.45 -8.53 -13.50
N ASN A 134 -2.16 -7.60 -14.41
CA ASN A 134 -0.93 -7.59 -15.20
C ASN A 134 0.31 -7.33 -14.34
N GLU A 135 1.22 -8.31 -14.27
CA GLU A 135 2.46 -8.22 -13.50
C GLU A 135 3.40 -7.11 -13.99
N ALA A 136 3.32 -6.70 -15.26
CA ALA A 136 4.10 -5.56 -15.76
C ALA A 136 3.66 -4.25 -15.10
N ASP A 137 2.35 -4.04 -14.94
CA ASP A 137 1.80 -2.86 -14.28
C ASP A 137 2.10 -2.88 -12.78
N LEU A 138 2.05 -4.04 -12.13
CA LEU A 138 2.54 -4.20 -10.75
C LEU A 138 4.00 -3.75 -10.61
N ASN A 139 4.87 -4.14 -11.54
CA ASN A 139 6.27 -3.78 -11.50
C ASN A 139 6.50 -2.28 -11.75
N LYS A 140 5.74 -1.67 -12.67
CA LYS A 140 5.77 -0.23 -12.94
C LYS A 140 5.25 0.59 -11.76
N PHE A 141 4.16 0.14 -11.13
CA PHE A 141 3.63 0.71 -9.90
C PHE A 141 4.71 0.80 -8.81
N ILE A 142 5.36 -0.33 -8.49
CA ILE A 142 6.42 -0.35 -7.46
C ILE A 142 7.61 0.50 -7.90
N ALA A 143 8.01 0.45 -9.18
CA ALA A 143 9.11 1.25 -9.71
C ALA A 143 8.86 2.77 -9.65
N SER A 144 7.59 3.18 -9.70
CA SER A 144 7.15 4.58 -9.55
C SER A 144 7.27 5.05 -8.10
N LEU A 145 7.01 4.17 -7.12
CA LEU A 145 7.09 4.51 -5.70
C LEU A 145 8.50 4.42 -5.12
N TYR A 146 9.22 3.35 -5.42
CA TYR A 146 10.51 3.05 -4.80
C TYR A 146 11.66 3.62 -5.63
N LEU A 147 12.30 4.67 -5.10
CA LEU A 147 13.39 5.39 -5.76
C LEU A 147 14.73 5.11 -5.06
N LYS A 148 15.86 5.38 -5.71
CA LYS A 148 17.15 5.39 -5.02
C LYS A 148 17.19 6.54 -4.01
N GLN A 149 18.16 6.48 -3.11
CA GLN A 149 18.41 7.56 -2.17
C GLN A 149 18.70 8.86 -2.94
N ASP A 150 18.03 9.93 -2.56
CA ASP A 150 18.14 11.28 -3.13
C ASP A 150 17.86 11.38 -4.65
N GLU A 151 17.21 10.37 -5.23
CA GLU A 151 16.80 10.37 -6.64
C GLU A 151 15.50 11.15 -6.82
N LEU A 152 15.50 12.09 -7.77
CA LEU A 152 14.29 12.74 -8.26
C LEU A 152 13.51 11.80 -9.18
N PHE A 153 12.19 11.87 -9.11
CA PHE A 153 11.32 11.07 -9.96
C PHE A 153 11.48 11.44 -11.44
N ASP A 154 11.70 10.42 -12.27
CA ASP A 154 11.68 10.50 -13.74
C ASP A 154 10.97 9.25 -14.30
N GLU A 155 10.01 9.46 -15.20
CA GLU A 155 9.27 8.39 -15.87
C GLU A 155 10.19 7.41 -16.60
N LYS A 156 11.29 7.90 -17.19
CA LYS A 156 12.25 7.06 -17.93
C LYS A 156 12.84 5.98 -17.03
N HIS A 157 13.04 6.27 -15.76
CA HIS A 157 13.57 5.30 -14.80
C HIS A 157 12.56 4.20 -14.46
N ILE A 158 11.25 4.44 -14.59
CA ILE A 158 10.23 3.40 -14.38
C ILE A 158 10.42 2.28 -15.40
N GLN A 159 10.57 2.64 -16.68
CA GLN A 159 10.73 1.66 -17.76
C GLN A 159 12.02 0.85 -17.61
N LEU A 160 13.10 1.44 -17.08
CA LEU A 160 14.34 0.71 -16.81
C LEU A 160 14.24 -0.19 -15.56
N ARG A 161 13.54 0.28 -14.53
CA ARG A 161 13.50 -0.36 -13.20
C ARG A 161 12.47 -1.48 -13.12
N HIS A 162 11.37 -1.43 -13.88
CA HIS A 162 10.30 -2.43 -13.76
C HIS A 162 10.80 -3.87 -13.96
N SER A 163 11.74 -4.11 -14.89
CA SER A 163 12.31 -5.44 -15.11
C SER A 163 13.14 -5.93 -13.91
N GLN A 164 13.78 -5.02 -13.16
CA GLN A 164 14.51 -5.36 -11.94
C GLN A 164 13.54 -5.66 -10.79
N ILE A 165 12.46 -4.88 -10.67
CA ILE A 165 11.37 -5.15 -9.72
C ILE A 165 10.76 -6.52 -9.96
N GLY A 166 10.56 -6.92 -11.22
CA GLY A 166 9.99 -8.24 -11.55
C GLY A 166 10.78 -9.43 -11.01
N LYS A 167 12.07 -9.25 -10.67
CA LYS A 167 12.92 -10.28 -10.04
C LYS A 167 12.72 -10.40 -8.53
N ILE A 168 12.06 -9.42 -7.90
CA ILE A 168 11.71 -9.46 -6.48
C ILE A 168 10.61 -10.51 -6.27
N ASP A 169 10.72 -11.26 -5.17
CA ASP A 169 9.70 -12.22 -4.74
C ASP A 169 8.29 -11.60 -4.84
N LYS A 170 7.40 -12.29 -5.55
CA LYS A 170 6.00 -11.90 -5.72
C LYS A 170 5.35 -11.57 -4.39
N LYS A 171 5.65 -12.31 -3.31
CA LYS A 171 5.07 -12.07 -1.98
C LYS A 171 5.39 -10.67 -1.44
N ILE A 172 6.60 -10.17 -1.71
CA ILE A 172 7.01 -8.81 -1.34
C ILE A 172 6.24 -7.79 -2.19
N ARG A 173 6.17 -8.01 -3.50
CA ARG A 173 5.45 -7.11 -4.43
C ARG A 173 3.96 -7.00 -4.07
N GLN A 174 3.34 -8.13 -3.72
CA GLN A 174 1.95 -8.18 -3.25
C GLN A 174 1.75 -7.51 -1.88
N ALA A 175 2.73 -7.62 -0.97
CA ALA A 175 2.70 -6.90 0.29
C ALA A 175 2.73 -5.38 0.10
N ILE A 176 3.44 -4.88 -0.91
CA ILE A 176 3.45 -3.45 -1.26
C ILE A 176 2.08 -3.01 -1.78
N VAL A 177 1.42 -3.82 -2.62
CA VAL A 177 0.04 -3.57 -3.09
C VAL A 177 -0.91 -3.44 -1.90
N LEU A 178 -0.89 -4.41 -0.98
CA LEU A 178 -1.69 -4.37 0.23
C LEU A 178 -1.42 -3.10 1.04
N ASN A 179 -0.14 -2.74 1.23
CA ASN A 179 0.20 -1.53 1.96
C ASN A 179 -0.35 -0.27 1.28
N PHE A 180 -0.32 -0.21 -0.05
CA PHE A 180 -0.80 0.94 -0.80
C PHE A 180 -2.32 1.06 -0.76
N GLN A 181 -3.06 -0.06 -0.69
CA GLN A 181 -4.50 -0.04 -0.39
C GLN A 181 -4.79 0.65 0.95
N LEU A 182 -4.00 0.39 2.00
CA LEU A 182 -4.15 1.08 3.29
C LEU A 182 -3.83 2.57 3.20
N ILE A 183 -2.91 2.96 2.30
CA ILE A 183 -2.59 4.35 2.00
C ILE A 183 -3.76 5.01 1.26
N HIS A 184 -4.42 4.33 0.32
CA HIS A 184 -5.65 4.80 -0.31
C HIS A 184 -6.76 5.04 0.71
N GLU A 185 -6.98 4.11 1.65
CA GLU A 185 -7.94 4.30 2.74
C GLU A 185 -7.58 5.53 3.60
N TRP A 186 -6.28 5.76 3.84
CA TRP A 186 -5.85 6.98 4.52
C TRP A 186 -6.07 8.25 3.69
N LEU A 187 -5.81 8.22 2.38
CA LEU A 187 -6.03 9.34 1.46
C LEU A 187 -7.51 9.71 1.38
N ALA A 188 -8.40 8.70 1.35
CA ALA A 188 -9.84 8.90 1.40
C ALA A 188 -10.30 9.63 2.67
N LEU A 189 -9.66 9.37 3.82
CA LEU A 189 -9.95 10.08 5.07
C LEU A 189 -9.29 11.47 5.12
N ALA A 190 -8.07 11.61 4.61
CA ALA A 190 -7.30 12.85 4.69
C ALA A 190 -7.80 13.90 3.69
N TYR A 191 -8.24 13.47 2.51
CA TYR A 191 -8.67 14.29 1.39
C TYR A 191 -10.02 13.81 0.84
N PRO A 192 -11.07 13.80 1.67
CA PRO A 192 -12.34 13.17 1.33
C PRO A 192 -13.00 13.79 0.10
N LEU A 193 -12.79 15.08 -0.16
CA LEU A 193 -13.37 15.77 -1.32
C LEU A 193 -12.73 15.38 -2.66
N ILE A 194 -11.50 14.86 -2.62
CA ILE A 194 -10.73 14.45 -3.81
C ILE A 194 -10.90 12.95 -4.04
N PHE A 195 -10.83 12.18 -2.97
CA PHE A 195 -10.89 10.72 -2.97
C PHE A 195 -12.29 10.21 -2.58
N GLN A 196 -13.35 11.00 -2.82
CA GLN A 196 -14.73 10.59 -2.52
C GLN A 196 -14.93 9.19 -3.07
N LYS A 197 -15.26 8.23 -2.19
CA LYS A 197 -15.47 6.82 -2.53
C LYS A 197 -16.48 6.75 -3.69
N ASN A 198 -16.01 6.67 -4.94
CA ASN A 198 -16.76 6.49 -6.20
C ASN A 198 -18.27 6.80 -6.14
N VAL A 199 -18.66 8.02 -5.79
CA VAL A 199 -20.05 8.46 -5.91
C VAL A 199 -20.05 9.68 -6.80
N GLN A 200 -20.48 9.46 -8.05
CA GLN A 200 -20.83 10.45 -9.07
C GLN A 200 -19.67 10.97 -9.94
N VAL A 201 -19.11 10.10 -10.78
CA VAL A 201 -18.73 10.56 -12.12
C VAL A 201 -20.01 10.60 -12.95
N VAL A 202 -20.62 11.78 -12.96
CA VAL A 202 -21.46 12.39 -13.99
C VAL A 202 -21.73 11.49 -15.22
N GLU A 203 -22.84 10.75 -15.20
CA GLU A 203 -23.58 10.42 -16.41
C GLU A 203 -24.21 11.72 -16.91
N ASN A 204 -23.53 12.43 -17.79
CA ASN A 204 -24.11 13.42 -18.71
C ASN A 204 -22.96 13.96 -19.57
N GLU A 205 -22.75 13.35 -20.75
CA GLU A 205 -22.47 14.07 -21.99
C GLU A 205 -22.44 13.09 -23.17
N SER A 206 -23.59 12.97 -23.82
CA SER A 206 -23.70 12.47 -25.19
C SER A 206 -23.09 13.51 -26.14
N ARG A 207 -21.80 13.41 -26.45
CA ARG A 207 -21.20 14.03 -27.66
C ARG A 207 -20.15 13.10 -28.25
N ASN A 208 -20.17 13.01 -29.58
CA ASN A 208 -19.40 12.09 -30.41
C ASN A 208 -17.93 11.94 -29.99
N PRO A 209 -17.34 10.73 -30.08
CA PRO A 209 -15.93 10.54 -29.78
C PRO A 209 -15.07 11.14 -30.90
N GLU A 210 -14.53 12.33 -30.65
CA GLU A 210 -13.34 12.79 -31.36
C GLU A 210 -12.18 11.82 -31.06
N PRO A 211 -11.23 11.62 -32.01
CA PRO A 211 -10.14 10.69 -31.83
C PRO A 211 -9.27 11.12 -30.64
N ILE A 212 -9.42 10.34 -29.57
CA ILE A 212 -8.79 10.48 -28.26
C ILE A 212 -7.28 10.63 -28.44
N SER A 213 -6.74 11.81 -28.14
CA SER A 213 -5.30 11.97 -27.93
C SER A 213 -4.88 11.06 -26.79
N ARG A 214 -3.82 10.28 -27.01
CA ARG A 214 -3.34 9.27 -26.06
C ARG A 214 -2.99 9.93 -24.72
N ASN A 215 -3.58 9.42 -23.63
CA ASN A 215 -3.02 9.41 -22.26
C ASN A 215 -3.23 10.64 -21.33
N SER A 216 -4.43 11.20 -21.19
CA SER A 216 -4.73 11.98 -19.97
C SER A 216 -5.15 11.02 -18.84
N SER A 217 -4.22 10.75 -17.90
CA SER A 217 -4.48 9.94 -16.69
C SER A 217 -5.73 10.46 -15.96
N PRO A 218 -6.56 9.60 -15.33
CA PRO A 218 -7.74 10.04 -14.57
C PRO A 218 -7.45 11.19 -13.60
N TRP A 219 -6.25 11.23 -13.01
CA TRP A 219 -5.79 12.30 -12.15
C TRP A 219 -5.57 13.65 -12.85
N ILE A 220 -5.13 13.63 -14.10
CA ILE A 220 -4.96 14.84 -14.91
C ILE A 220 -6.33 15.45 -15.19
N LYS A 221 -7.34 14.62 -15.52
CA LYS A 221 -8.72 15.06 -15.68
C LYS A 221 -9.31 15.61 -14.37
N VAL A 222 -9.10 14.92 -13.25
CA VAL A 222 -9.53 15.39 -11.92
C VAL A 222 -8.89 16.75 -11.59
N PHE A 223 -7.60 16.91 -11.86
CA PHE A 223 -6.89 18.16 -11.64
C PHE A 223 -7.39 19.28 -12.55
N GLN A 224 -7.47 19.04 -13.86
CA GLN A 224 -7.98 20.01 -14.85
C GLN A 224 -9.41 20.46 -14.52
N ASN A 225 -10.29 19.54 -14.18
CA ASN A 225 -11.68 19.86 -13.80
C ASN A 225 -11.77 20.73 -12.54
N LEU A 226 -10.81 20.63 -11.61
CA LEU A 226 -10.80 21.38 -10.36
C LEU A 226 -10.09 22.73 -10.46
N VAL A 227 -9.10 22.85 -11.34
CA VAL A 227 -8.20 24.01 -11.43
C VAL A 227 -8.50 24.89 -12.65
N GLY A 228 -9.14 24.35 -13.70
CA GLY A 228 -9.38 25.03 -14.97
C GLY A 228 -8.21 24.90 -15.96
N ASP A 229 -8.31 25.58 -17.11
CA ASP A 229 -7.33 25.57 -18.23
C ASP A 229 -5.95 26.19 -17.90
N ASP A 230 -5.56 26.30 -16.63
CA ASP A 230 -4.24 26.77 -16.18
C ASP A 230 -3.13 25.69 -16.39
N ILE A 231 -3.22 25.02 -17.54
CA ILE A 231 -2.43 23.89 -18.08
C ILE A 231 -1.05 24.37 -18.57
N LEU A 232 -0.82 25.69 -18.63
CA LEU A 232 0.44 26.29 -19.09
C LEU A 232 1.67 25.94 -18.23
N HIS A 233 1.49 25.19 -17.14
CA HIS A 233 2.56 24.82 -16.20
C HIS A 233 2.52 23.34 -15.76
N ASP A 234 2.06 22.41 -16.61
CA ASP A 234 1.95 20.98 -16.30
C ASP A 234 3.21 20.38 -15.64
N GLU A 235 4.41 20.75 -16.13
CA GLU A 235 5.69 20.30 -15.56
C GLU A 235 5.96 20.86 -14.15
N VAL A 236 5.57 22.12 -13.92
CA VAL A 236 5.75 22.79 -12.61
C VAL A 236 4.81 22.18 -11.58
N TRP A 237 3.59 21.83 -11.97
CA TRP A 237 2.62 21.16 -11.10
C TRP A 237 3.01 19.71 -10.83
N ALA A 238 3.47 19.00 -11.86
CA ALA A 238 4.00 17.63 -11.77
C ALA A 238 5.13 17.50 -10.75
N ALA A 239 6.05 18.48 -10.68
CA ALA A 239 7.19 18.47 -9.77
C ALA A 239 6.85 18.82 -8.31
N LYS A 240 5.71 19.48 -8.04
CA LYS A 240 5.35 19.90 -6.68
C LYS A 240 5.03 18.69 -5.79
N PRO A 241 5.24 18.80 -4.46
CA PRO A 241 4.85 17.76 -3.52
C PRO A 241 3.35 17.45 -3.60
N VAL A 242 3.00 16.17 -3.64
CA VAL A 242 1.61 15.69 -3.80
C VAL A 242 0.67 16.26 -2.73
N ASN A 243 1.12 16.37 -1.49
CA ASN A 243 0.32 16.91 -0.39
C ASN A 243 -0.05 18.38 -0.60
N THR A 244 0.82 19.16 -1.23
CA THR A 244 0.54 20.57 -1.58
C THR A 244 -0.54 20.64 -2.65
N ILE A 245 -0.49 19.75 -3.63
CA ILE A 245 -1.51 19.66 -4.69
C ILE A 245 -2.86 19.22 -4.12
N PHE A 246 -2.87 18.20 -3.26
CA PHE A 246 -4.11 17.75 -2.61
C PHE A 246 -4.73 18.83 -1.72
N ALA A 247 -3.92 19.57 -0.95
CA ALA A 247 -4.42 20.70 -0.18
C ALA A 247 -4.99 21.81 -1.07
N TYR A 248 -4.32 22.11 -2.18
CA TYR A 248 -4.77 23.09 -3.17
C TYR A 248 -6.10 22.68 -3.82
N MET A 249 -6.21 21.45 -4.32
CA MET A 249 -7.44 20.90 -4.89
C MET A 249 -8.60 20.92 -3.88
N THR A 250 -8.34 20.56 -2.62
CA THR A 250 -9.34 20.61 -1.55
C THR A 250 -9.86 22.03 -1.33
N ARG A 251 -8.98 23.04 -1.36
CA ARG A 251 -9.38 24.46 -1.26
C ARG A 251 -10.21 24.89 -2.46
N LYS A 252 -9.78 24.56 -3.67
CA LYS A 252 -10.51 24.88 -4.92
C LYS A 252 -11.89 24.25 -4.96
N TYR A 253 -12.02 23.00 -4.53
CA TYR A 253 -13.32 22.35 -4.38
C TYR A 253 -14.27 23.16 -3.47
N LYS A 254 -13.78 23.59 -2.30
CA LYS A 254 -14.57 24.39 -1.34
C LYS A 254 -14.96 25.77 -1.90
N GLU A 255 -14.08 26.40 -2.67
CA GLU A 255 -14.36 27.67 -3.38
C GLU A 255 -15.49 27.47 -4.40
N ASN A 256 -15.39 26.45 -5.25
CA ASN A 256 -16.39 26.16 -6.28
C ASN A 256 -17.78 25.83 -5.69
N VAL A 257 -17.82 25.11 -4.57
CA VAL A 257 -19.09 24.83 -3.86
C VAL A 257 -19.71 26.09 -3.27
N ARG A 258 -18.89 27.06 -2.82
CA ARG A 258 -19.38 28.35 -2.31
C ARG A 258 -19.94 29.23 -3.42
N MET A 259 -19.32 29.23 -4.59
CA MET A 259 -19.77 30.02 -5.75
C MET A 259 -21.07 29.51 -6.38
N LYS A 260 -21.44 28.24 -6.13
CA LYS A 260 -22.68 27.62 -6.61
C LYS A 260 -23.86 27.76 -5.64
N LYS A 261 -23.66 28.38 -4.47
CA LYS A 261 -24.71 28.71 -3.50
C LYS A 261 -25.05 30.19 -3.59
#